data_AF-A0A918AAX7-F1
#
_entry.id   AF-A0A918AAX7-F1
#
_cell.length_a   1.000
_cell.length_b   1.000
_cell.length_c   1.000
_cell.angle_alpha   90.00
_cell.angle_beta   90.00
_cell.angle_gamma   90.00
#
_symmetry.space_group_name_H-M   'P 1'
#
loop_
_entity.id
_entity.type
_entity.pdbx_description
1 polymer ?
#
loop_
_entity_poly.entity_id
_entity_poly.type
_entity_poly.pdbx_seq_one_letter_code
_entity_poly.pdbx_strand_id
1 'polypeptide(L)'
;MDDQLIPRGGATAGAPCPSTVLSWDGHELTAGDSATGESVRVTPASLWLYAYDSGDAPVTGLAARDADGLVMLDLPGDWDPSQVRDFGTRAGIPVVPGGDEVVPGSDEVVPRGDDPGPKPRTLPAGRARPEDRARPEDRALLAGRAPGWRRLHGLTPPRPPRWRTPLIYGVGLAGLALMAYLISVGAWAAWRGLTLVGRVLIDIIEVKWLVVAFSPLLLAIRPLRARLRGFRARKGAIAGPPGGPNLSITSTGELHIDQGMERLPDIQATGLLLYRYEDLTGLFVTDGENQPLHHLPGPWSPDDLHRFAERNRLGLAVHRISREEYLSLVRACPRASP
;
A
#
# COMPACT_ATOMS: atom_id res chain seq x y z
N MET A 1 12.87 33.35 0.61
CA MET A 1 11.81 32.50 1.17
C MET A 1 12.09 31.11 0.64
N ASP A 2 12.07 30.09 1.49
CA ASP A 2 12.42 28.75 1.03
C ASP A 2 11.30 28.23 0.13
N ASP A 3 11.61 27.98 -1.15
CA ASP A 3 10.71 27.41 -2.16
C ASP A 3 10.51 25.90 -1.97
N GLN A 4 10.49 25.47 -0.71
CA GLN A 4 10.37 24.09 -0.30
C GLN A 4 9.07 23.87 0.44
N LEU A 5 8.44 22.73 0.18
CA LEU A 5 7.27 22.24 0.88
C LEU A 5 7.64 20.89 1.53
N ILE A 6 7.31 20.76 2.81
CA ILE A 6 7.58 19.55 3.61
C ILE A 6 6.29 19.05 4.27
N PRO A 7 6.12 17.73 4.47
CA PRO A 7 4.99 17.21 5.21
C PRO A 7 5.07 17.61 6.70
N ARG A 8 3.91 17.85 7.32
CA ARG A 8 3.77 18.12 8.76
C ARG A 8 3.77 16.83 9.59
N GLY A 9 3.35 15.72 8.99
CA GLY A 9 3.15 14.46 9.68
C GLY A 9 3.12 13.25 8.76
N GLY A 10 3.01 12.06 9.36
CA GLY A 10 2.87 10.81 8.61
C GLY A 10 1.54 10.71 7.86
N ALA A 11 1.49 9.84 6.86
CA ALA A 11 0.30 9.64 6.02
C ALA A 11 -0.92 9.09 6.78
N THR A 12 -0.72 8.49 7.95
CA THR A 12 -1.78 8.00 8.85
C THR A 12 -1.46 8.41 10.28
N ALA A 13 -2.46 8.39 11.16
CA ALA A 13 -2.26 8.67 12.59
C ALA A 13 -1.16 7.77 13.22
N GLY A 14 -0.11 8.39 13.76
CA GLY A 14 1.00 7.69 14.40
C GLY A 14 2.03 7.07 13.44
N ALA A 15 1.90 7.27 12.13
CA ALA A 15 2.98 7.01 11.19
C ALA A 15 4.09 8.07 11.32
N PRO A 16 5.37 7.72 11.12
CA PRO A 16 6.47 8.67 11.03
C PRO A 16 6.22 9.67 9.89
N CYS A 17 6.65 10.92 10.11
CA CYS A 17 6.67 11.94 9.07
C CYS A 17 7.66 11.54 7.97
N PRO A 18 7.29 11.60 6.67
CA PRO A 18 8.23 11.34 5.59
C PRO A 18 9.33 12.41 5.56
N SER A 19 10.53 12.02 5.19
CA SER A 19 11.69 12.89 4.95
C SER A 19 11.68 13.56 3.57
N THR A 20 10.49 13.65 2.96
CA THR A 20 10.29 14.17 1.62
C THR A 20 10.32 15.69 1.61
N VAL A 21 11.08 16.26 0.68
CA VAL A 21 11.13 17.69 0.39
C VAL A 21 10.69 17.91 -1.04
N LEU A 22 9.69 18.76 -1.24
CA LEU A 22 9.21 19.17 -2.54
C LEU A 22 9.75 20.56 -2.87
N SER A 23 10.35 20.75 -4.03
CA SER A 23 10.88 22.04 -4.47
C SER A 23 10.54 22.30 -5.94
N TRP A 24 10.42 23.58 -6.31
CA TRP A 24 10.17 24.01 -7.68
C TRP A 24 11.34 24.88 -8.17
N ASP A 25 11.87 24.58 -9.36
CA ASP A 25 13.00 25.32 -9.93
C ASP A 25 12.59 26.34 -11.01
N GLY A 26 11.29 26.50 -11.24
CA GLY A 26 10.73 27.33 -12.32
C GLY A 26 10.18 26.52 -13.50
N HIS A 27 10.58 25.26 -13.64
CA HIS A 27 10.16 24.39 -14.75
C HIS A 27 9.74 22.99 -14.31
N GLU A 28 10.45 22.39 -13.36
CA GLU A 28 10.21 21.04 -12.85
C GLU A 28 9.97 21.03 -11.35
N LEU A 29 9.01 20.19 -10.96
CA LEU A 29 8.74 19.86 -9.58
C LEU A 29 9.66 18.71 -9.19
N THR A 30 10.59 18.98 -8.27
CA THR A 30 11.51 17.98 -7.72
C THR A 30 11.02 17.54 -6.36
N ALA A 31 10.79 16.24 -6.18
CA ALA A 31 10.58 15.65 -4.87
C ALA A 31 11.80 14.80 -4.51
N GLY A 32 12.45 15.13 -3.39
CA GLY A 32 13.60 14.40 -2.86
C GLY A 32 13.26 13.75 -1.52
N ASP A 33 13.70 12.53 -1.30
CA ASP A 33 13.65 11.87 0.01
C ASP A 33 15.03 11.93 0.66
N SER A 34 15.17 12.75 1.71
CA SER A 34 16.45 12.95 2.37
C SER A 34 16.96 11.72 3.14
N ALA A 35 16.10 10.75 3.46
CA ALA A 35 16.54 9.52 4.13
C ALA A 35 17.20 8.52 3.16
N THR A 36 16.72 8.44 1.93
CA THR A 36 17.23 7.52 0.90
C THR A 36 18.20 8.20 -0.07
N GLY A 37 18.13 9.51 -0.20
CA GLY A 37 18.81 10.28 -1.25
C GLY A 37 18.15 10.16 -2.62
N GLU A 38 16.99 9.50 -2.73
CA GLU A 38 16.23 9.39 -3.97
C GLU A 38 15.63 10.74 -4.34
N SER A 39 15.57 11.05 -5.64
CA SER A 39 14.87 12.23 -6.14
C SER A 39 14.15 11.93 -7.45
N VAL A 40 12.98 12.54 -7.62
CA VAL A 40 12.13 12.42 -8.81
C VAL A 40 11.78 13.82 -9.29
N ARG A 41 11.83 14.03 -10.61
CA ARG A 41 11.44 15.28 -11.26
C ARG A 41 10.25 15.05 -12.18
N VAL A 42 9.27 15.94 -12.13
CA VAL A 42 8.06 15.89 -12.94
C VAL A 42 7.60 17.30 -13.33
N THR A 43 6.87 17.43 -14.43
CA THR A 43 6.19 18.69 -14.82
C THR A 43 4.68 18.47 -14.70
N PRO A 44 4.09 18.68 -13.52
CA PRO A 44 2.68 18.39 -13.31
C PRO A 44 1.80 19.54 -13.83
N ALA A 45 0.60 19.18 -14.29
CA ALA A 45 -0.43 20.15 -14.63
C ALA A 45 -1.23 20.61 -13.39
N SER A 46 -1.29 19.80 -12.33
CA SER A 46 -1.92 20.19 -11.07
C SER A 46 -1.33 19.46 -9.86
N LEU A 47 -1.51 20.04 -8.68
CA LEU A 47 -1.33 19.39 -7.39
C LEU A 47 -2.69 19.01 -6.81
N TRP A 48 -2.76 17.88 -6.13
CA TRP A 48 -3.98 17.36 -5.53
C TRP A 48 -3.73 16.89 -4.10
N LEU A 49 -4.39 17.55 -3.14
CA LEU A 49 -4.41 17.10 -1.76
C LEU A 49 -5.50 16.07 -1.59
N TYR A 50 -5.13 14.84 -1.25
CA TYR A 50 -6.08 13.75 -1.13
C TYR A 50 -6.16 13.25 0.31
N ALA A 51 -7.33 12.74 0.66
CA ALA A 51 -7.57 12.01 1.91
C ALA A 51 -8.51 10.86 1.60
N TYR A 52 -8.11 9.62 1.90
CA TYR A 52 -9.00 8.48 1.77
C TYR A 52 -9.02 7.59 3.01
N ASP A 53 -10.16 6.99 3.35
CA ASP A 53 -10.23 5.99 4.41
C ASP A 53 -9.65 4.68 3.89
N SER A 54 -8.63 4.08 4.53
CA SER A 54 -8.10 2.74 4.18
C SER A 54 -8.85 1.59 4.86
N GLY A 55 -9.83 1.87 5.73
CA GLY A 55 -10.52 0.91 6.58
C GLY A 55 -9.91 0.79 7.98
N ASP A 56 -8.58 0.92 8.08
CA ASP A 56 -7.86 0.94 9.37
C ASP A 56 -7.63 2.36 9.88
N ALA A 57 -7.34 3.29 8.97
CA ALA A 57 -7.09 4.70 9.27
C ALA A 57 -7.31 5.56 8.01
N PRO A 58 -7.64 6.85 8.19
CA PRO A 58 -7.54 7.81 7.09
C PRO A 58 -6.08 7.94 6.64
N VAL A 59 -5.87 7.88 5.33
CA VAL A 59 -4.61 8.10 4.64
C VAL A 59 -4.67 9.46 3.95
N THR A 60 -3.69 10.31 4.19
CA THR A 60 -3.56 11.62 3.54
C THR A 60 -2.27 11.71 2.72
N GLY A 61 -2.25 12.61 1.74
CA GLY A 61 -1.07 12.89 0.93
C GLY A 61 -1.26 13.99 -0.08
N LEU A 62 -0.21 14.18 -0.87
CA LEU A 62 -0.15 15.12 -1.97
C LEU A 62 0.24 14.36 -3.24
N ALA A 63 -0.53 14.55 -4.30
CA ALA A 63 -0.23 13.98 -5.60
C ALA A 63 0.06 15.09 -6.61
N ALA A 64 1.03 14.86 -7.48
CA ALA A 64 1.24 15.67 -8.68
C ALA A 64 0.60 14.94 -9.87
N ARG A 65 -0.27 15.63 -10.62
CA ARG A 65 -1.06 15.05 -11.71
C ARG A 65 -0.71 15.66 -13.06
N ASP A 66 -0.86 14.88 -14.12
CA ASP A 66 -0.77 15.36 -15.49
C ASP A 66 -2.06 16.09 -15.93
N ALA A 67 -2.11 16.52 -17.20
CA ALA A 67 -3.23 17.27 -17.75
C ALA A 67 -4.55 16.48 -17.82
N ASP A 68 -4.49 15.14 -17.82
CA ASP A 68 -5.66 14.26 -17.86
C ASP A 68 -6.12 13.81 -16.46
N GLY A 69 -5.42 14.27 -15.42
CA GLY A 69 -5.68 13.95 -14.02
C GLY A 69 -5.02 12.65 -13.55
N LEU A 70 -4.13 12.03 -14.32
CA LEU A 70 -3.39 10.85 -13.88
C LEU A 70 -2.28 11.25 -12.91
N VAL A 71 -2.08 10.45 -11.87
CA VAL A 71 -1.02 10.67 -10.89
C VAL A 71 0.33 10.40 -11.55
N MET A 72 1.23 11.37 -11.53
CA MET A 72 2.63 11.24 -11.92
C MET A 72 3.52 10.94 -10.71
N LEU A 73 3.19 11.55 -9.57
CA LEU A 73 3.96 11.46 -8.34
C LEU A 73 3.02 11.38 -7.15
N ASP A 74 3.19 10.34 -6.32
CA ASP A 74 2.45 10.14 -5.07
C ASP A 74 3.36 10.41 -3.85
N LEU A 75 2.98 11.39 -3.02
CA LEU A 75 3.70 11.83 -1.81
C LEU A 75 2.83 11.64 -0.56
N PRO A 76 2.80 10.43 0.01
CA PRO A 76 2.02 10.14 1.21
C PRO A 76 2.55 10.94 2.42
N GLY A 77 1.65 11.55 3.19
CA GLY A 77 2.01 12.43 4.31
C GLY A 77 0.89 13.41 4.65
N ASP A 78 0.92 13.97 5.85
CA ASP A 78 0.05 15.10 6.19
C ASP A 78 0.68 16.40 5.68
N TRP A 79 -0.01 17.13 4.81
CA TRP A 79 0.49 18.36 4.18
C TRP A 79 -0.39 19.55 4.57
N ASP A 80 0.21 20.70 4.92
CA ASP A 80 -0.56 21.90 5.25
C ASP A 80 -1.27 22.44 4.00
N PRO A 81 -2.61 22.46 3.94
CA PRO A 81 -3.32 22.94 2.76
C PRO A 81 -3.03 24.41 2.42
N SER A 82 -2.72 25.25 3.42
CA SER A 82 -2.35 26.64 3.19
C SER A 82 -0.98 26.75 2.51
N GLN A 83 0.01 26.03 3.01
CA GLN A 83 1.35 26.02 2.44
C GLN A 83 1.36 25.40 1.04
N VAL A 84 0.55 24.36 0.80
CA VAL A 84 0.43 23.74 -0.53
C VAL A 84 -0.18 24.73 -1.53
N ARG A 85 -1.23 25.47 -1.15
CA ARG A 85 -1.82 26.52 -2.00
C ARG A 85 -0.85 27.66 -2.28
N ASP A 86 -0.13 28.12 -1.27
CA ASP A 86 0.88 29.17 -1.43
C ASP A 86 2.02 28.70 -2.35
N PHE A 87 2.47 27.45 -2.17
CA PHE A 87 3.47 26.81 -3.02
C PHE A 87 2.99 26.71 -4.47
N GLY A 88 1.79 26.17 -4.70
CA GLY A 88 1.20 26.07 -6.04
C GLY A 88 1.04 27.44 -6.72
N THR A 89 0.59 28.45 -5.97
CA THR A 89 0.46 29.83 -6.48
C THR A 89 1.80 30.40 -6.93
N ARG A 90 2.87 30.21 -6.14
CA ARG A 90 4.22 30.66 -6.52
C ARG A 90 4.80 29.88 -7.69
N ALA A 91 4.53 28.57 -7.76
CA ALA A 91 4.99 27.70 -8.83
C ALA A 91 4.18 27.85 -10.13
N GLY A 92 3.03 28.52 -10.09
CA GLY A 92 2.09 28.57 -11.22
C GLY A 92 1.38 27.23 -11.47
N ILE A 93 1.29 26.36 -10.46
CA ILE A 93 0.66 25.04 -10.55
C ILE A 93 -0.68 25.08 -9.81
N PRO A 94 -1.82 24.88 -10.50
CA PRO A 94 -3.13 24.79 -9.87
C PRO A 94 -3.16 23.73 -8.76
N VAL A 95 -3.73 24.09 -7.60
CA VAL A 95 -3.98 23.16 -6.50
C VAL A 95 -5.46 22.82 -6.47
N VAL A 96 -5.77 21.56 -6.77
CA VAL A 96 -7.14 21.04 -6.71
C VAL A 96 -7.38 20.48 -5.30
N PRO A 97 -8.37 21.00 -4.56
CA PRO A 97 -8.74 20.42 -3.27
C PRO A 97 -9.34 19.02 -3.48
N GLY A 98 -8.96 18.05 -2.64
CA GLY A 98 -9.67 16.79 -2.56
C GLY A 98 -11.08 17.03 -2.03
N GLY A 99 -12.09 16.57 -2.77
CA GLY A 99 -13.50 16.65 -2.38
C GLY A 99 -14.38 17.52 -3.28
N ASP A 100 -13.81 18.45 -4.05
CA ASP A 100 -14.58 19.41 -4.85
C ASP A 100 -14.13 19.42 -6.32
N GLU A 101 -14.46 18.36 -7.04
CA GLU A 101 -14.93 18.56 -8.42
C GLU A 101 -16.45 18.64 -8.32
N VAL A 102 -16.94 19.82 -7.92
CA VAL A 102 -18.33 20.18 -8.21
C VAL A 102 -18.40 20.24 -9.73
N VAL A 103 -18.96 19.20 -10.34
CA VAL A 103 -19.31 19.20 -11.75
C VAL A 103 -20.10 20.50 -12.00
N PRO A 104 -19.60 21.43 -12.84
CA PRO A 104 -20.31 22.66 -13.13
C PRO A 104 -21.54 22.28 -13.95
N GLY A 105 -22.67 22.00 -13.30
CA GLY A 105 -23.87 21.53 -13.99
C GLY A 105 -25.09 21.12 -13.15
N SER A 106 -24.97 20.96 -11.83
CA SER A 106 -26.12 20.54 -11.02
C SER A 106 -26.09 21.20 -9.65
N ASP A 107 -26.77 22.34 -9.52
CA ASP A 107 -27.87 22.49 -8.55
C ASP A 107 -28.37 23.94 -8.53
N GLU A 108 -29.53 24.10 -9.18
CA GLU A 108 -30.47 25.17 -8.91
C GLU A 108 -31.00 24.97 -7.48
N VAL A 109 -30.29 25.54 -6.50
CA VAL A 109 -30.72 25.52 -5.10
C VAL A 109 -31.93 26.44 -4.97
N VAL A 110 -33.12 25.85 -5.06
CA VAL A 110 -34.39 26.49 -4.68
C VAL A 110 -34.34 26.80 -3.18
N PRO A 111 -34.47 28.07 -2.76
CA PRO A 111 -34.47 28.43 -1.35
C PRO A 111 -35.76 27.89 -0.70
N ARG A 112 -35.60 26.93 0.23
CA ARG A 112 -36.68 26.44 1.08
C ARG A 112 -36.75 27.30 2.33
N GLY A 113 -37.93 27.89 2.55
CA GLY A 113 -38.18 29.00 3.44
C GLY A 113 -37.90 28.80 4.92
N ASP A 114 -37.87 29.96 5.57
CA ASP A 114 -37.58 30.27 6.96
C ASP A 114 -38.28 29.37 7.99
N ASP A 115 -37.49 28.59 8.73
CA ASP A 115 -37.90 27.99 10.01
C ASP A 115 -36.87 28.34 11.10
N PRO A 116 -37.22 29.15 12.12
CA PRO A 116 -36.30 29.54 13.18
C PRO A 116 -36.15 28.41 14.21
N GLY A 117 -35.32 27.41 13.87
CA GLY A 117 -34.91 26.29 14.73
C GLY A 117 -33.70 26.60 15.65
N PRO A 118 -33.46 25.76 16.67
CA PRO A 118 -32.82 26.13 17.94
C PRO A 118 -31.30 26.38 17.87
N LYS A 119 -30.82 27.19 18.83
CA LYS A 119 -29.45 27.70 18.96
C LYS A 119 -28.38 26.61 18.79
N PRO A 120 -27.30 26.88 18.04
CA PRO A 120 -26.23 25.93 17.77
C PRO A 120 -25.51 25.53 19.05
N ARG A 121 -25.50 24.22 19.31
CA ARG A 121 -24.73 23.60 20.37
C ARG A 121 -23.26 23.64 19.94
N THR A 122 -22.44 24.44 20.63
CA THR A 122 -21.01 24.58 20.39
C THR A 122 -20.31 23.23 20.59
N LEU A 123 -20.00 22.54 19.50
CA LEU A 123 -19.18 21.33 19.53
C LEU A 123 -17.71 21.71 19.79
N PRO A 124 -16.96 20.91 20.56
CA PRO A 124 -15.55 21.17 20.82
C PRO A 124 -14.76 21.20 19.51
N ALA A 125 -13.99 22.29 19.33
CA ALA A 125 -13.05 22.44 18.23
C ALA A 125 -12.00 21.31 18.27
N GLY A 126 -11.88 20.54 17.19
CA GLY A 126 -10.76 19.60 17.03
C GLY A 126 -11.07 18.20 16.49
N ARG A 127 -12.27 17.93 15.97
CA ARG A 127 -12.51 16.75 15.12
C ARG A 127 -13.22 17.21 13.85
N ALA A 128 -12.52 17.12 12.72
CA ALA A 128 -13.14 17.16 11.41
C ALA A 128 -14.38 16.25 11.41
N ARG A 129 -15.50 16.73 10.89
CA ARG A 129 -16.74 15.95 10.86
C ARG A 129 -16.47 14.67 10.05
N PRO A 130 -16.91 13.49 10.53
CA PRO A 130 -16.84 12.23 9.77
C PRO A 130 -17.74 12.21 8.52
N GLU A 131 -18.23 13.36 8.07
CA GLU A 131 -18.99 13.55 6.83
C GLU A 131 -18.09 13.95 5.65
N ASP A 132 -16.82 14.32 5.88
CA ASP A 132 -15.75 14.29 4.86
C ASP A 132 -15.27 12.85 4.63
N ARG A 133 -16.22 11.94 4.39
CA ARG A 133 -15.93 10.59 3.95
C ARG A 133 -15.32 10.68 2.56
N ALA A 134 -14.01 10.45 2.52
CA ALA A 134 -13.27 9.95 1.37
C ALA A 134 -14.16 9.26 0.34
N ARG A 135 -14.26 9.83 -0.86
CA ARG A 135 -15.09 9.22 -1.90
C ARG A 135 -14.35 8.00 -2.44
N PRO A 136 -15.04 6.90 -2.79
CA PRO A 136 -14.44 5.79 -3.53
C PRO A 136 -13.70 6.26 -4.79
N GLU A 137 -14.16 7.37 -5.37
CA GLU A 137 -13.56 8.09 -6.51
C GLU A 137 -12.09 8.49 -6.25
N ASP A 138 -11.74 8.96 -5.04
CA ASP A 138 -10.37 9.38 -4.72
C ASP A 138 -9.39 8.19 -4.80
N ARG A 139 -9.81 7.01 -4.34
CA ARG A 139 -8.99 5.80 -4.46
C ARG A 139 -8.80 5.38 -5.92
N ALA A 140 -9.84 5.50 -6.75
CA ALA A 140 -9.76 5.19 -8.17
C ALA A 140 -8.82 6.17 -8.90
N LEU A 141 -8.93 7.46 -8.61
CA LEU A 141 -8.04 8.50 -9.14
C LEU A 141 -6.58 8.26 -8.74
N LEU A 142 -6.31 7.88 -7.49
CA LEU A 142 -4.94 7.58 -7.03
C LEU A 142 -4.29 6.39 -7.73
N ALA A 143 -5.09 5.44 -8.20
CA ALA A 143 -4.56 4.30 -8.94
C ALA A 143 -4.37 4.56 -10.43
N GLY A 144 -5.00 5.60 -10.97
CA GLY A 144 -4.68 6.14 -12.28
C GLY A 144 -3.25 6.67 -12.31
N ARG A 145 -2.34 5.93 -12.95
CA ARG A 145 -0.92 6.27 -13.02
C ARG A 145 -0.57 6.81 -14.40
N ALA A 146 0.13 7.94 -14.45
CA ALA A 146 0.71 8.47 -15.66
C ALA A 146 2.00 7.70 -16.03
N PRO A 147 2.39 7.65 -17.32
CA PRO A 147 3.68 7.08 -17.70
C PRO A 147 4.84 7.72 -16.93
N GLY A 148 5.82 6.91 -16.52
CA GLY A 148 6.90 7.36 -15.65
C GLY A 148 6.53 7.57 -14.18
N TRP A 149 5.32 7.18 -13.76
CA TRP A 149 4.86 7.33 -12.36
C TRP A 149 5.87 6.81 -11.33
N ARG A 150 5.99 7.55 -10.22
CA ARG A 150 6.79 7.18 -9.06
C ARG A 150 6.04 7.47 -7.77
N ARG A 151 6.31 6.66 -6.75
CA ARG A 151 5.86 6.88 -5.37
C ARG A 151 7.09 7.00 -4.50
N LEU A 152 7.28 8.15 -3.87
CA LEU A 152 8.34 8.26 -2.87
C LEU A 152 7.90 7.57 -1.59
N HIS A 153 8.80 6.83 -0.97
CA HIS A 153 8.51 6.04 0.21
C HIS A 153 8.12 6.94 1.40
N GLY A 154 6.82 6.97 1.74
CA GLY A 154 6.34 7.56 3.00
C GLY A 154 5.37 6.66 3.77
N LEU A 155 4.89 5.57 3.16
CA LEU A 155 4.16 4.55 3.90
C LEU A 155 5.16 3.62 4.59
N THR A 156 5.17 3.68 5.91
CA THR A 156 5.91 2.71 6.73
C THR A 156 5.45 1.31 6.31
N PRO A 157 6.36 0.33 6.12
CA PRO A 157 5.93 -1.05 5.94
C PRO A 157 4.94 -1.42 7.06
N PRO A 158 3.83 -2.09 6.74
CA PRO A 158 2.80 -2.37 7.73
C PRO A 158 3.45 -3.02 8.95
N ARG A 159 3.24 -2.43 10.13
CA ARG A 159 3.75 -3.00 11.37
C ARG A 159 3.24 -4.45 11.46
N PRO A 160 4.10 -5.42 11.79
CA PRO A 160 3.65 -6.80 11.90
C PRO A 160 2.45 -6.84 12.87
N PRO A 161 1.37 -7.54 12.50
CA PRO A 161 0.14 -7.52 13.28
C PRO A 161 0.44 -8.03 14.70
N ARG A 162 -0.19 -7.41 15.70
CA ARG A 162 0.07 -7.71 17.13
C ARG A 162 -0.11 -9.19 17.49
N TRP A 163 -0.90 -9.95 16.73
CA TRP A 163 -1.06 -11.40 16.92
C TRP A 163 0.17 -12.23 16.52
N ARG A 164 1.09 -11.69 15.71
CA ARG A 164 2.39 -12.36 15.46
C ARG A 164 3.31 -12.27 16.66
N THR A 165 3.14 -11.28 17.53
CA THR A 165 3.91 -11.13 18.76
C THR A 165 3.82 -12.35 19.68
N PRO A 166 2.62 -12.87 20.06
CA PRO A 166 2.53 -14.11 20.82
C PRO A 166 3.01 -15.34 20.05
N LEU A 167 2.93 -15.36 18.71
CA LEU A 167 3.46 -16.47 17.92
C LEU A 167 4.99 -16.48 17.93
N ILE A 168 5.62 -15.30 17.84
CA ILE A 168 7.07 -15.12 18.01
C ILE A 168 7.49 -15.52 19.42
N TYR A 169 6.74 -15.08 20.45
CA TYR A 169 6.99 -15.52 21.83
C TYR A 169 6.77 -17.01 22.02
N GLY A 170 5.77 -17.61 21.38
CA GLY A 170 5.48 -19.04 21.44
C GLY A 170 6.56 -19.88 20.77
N VAL A 171 7.04 -19.47 19.60
CA VAL A 171 8.20 -20.09 18.93
C VAL A 171 9.46 -19.90 19.78
N GLY A 172 9.64 -18.73 20.39
CA GLY A 172 10.71 -18.47 21.35
C GLY A 172 10.65 -19.38 22.57
N LEU A 173 9.46 -19.56 23.17
CA LEU A 173 9.24 -20.41 24.34
C LEU A 173 9.41 -21.90 24.00
N ALA A 174 8.89 -22.35 22.86
CA ALA A 174 9.08 -23.72 22.38
C ALA A 174 10.56 -24.00 22.07
N GLY A 175 11.26 -23.04 21.46
CA GLY A 175 12.71 -23.09 21.26
C GLY A 175 13.45 -23.16 22.60
N LEU A 176 13.04 -22.37 23.60
CA LEU A 176 13.63 -22.36 24.94
C LEU A 176 13.35 -23.68 25.69
N ALA A 177 12.13 -24.22 25.58
CA ALA A 177 11.76 -25.51 26.16
C ALA A 177 12.53 -26.66 25.51
N LEU A 178 12.68 -26.65 24.18
CA LEU A 178 13.50 -27.62 23.46
C LEU A 178 14.97 -27.51 23.89
N MET A 179 15.50 -26.29 24.02
CA MET A 179 16.85 -26.06 24.52
C MET A 179 17.00 -26.55 25.96
N ALA A 180 16.04 -26.26 26.86
CA ALA A 180 16.06 -26.73 28.24
C ALA A 180 15.98 -28.26 28.33
N TYR A 181 15.19 -28.89 27.45
CA TYR A 181 15.11 -30.34 27.31
C TYR A 181 16.44 -30.91 26.82
N LEU A 182 17.03 -30.37 25.76
CA LEU A 182 18.33 -30.79 25.24
C LEU A 182 19.46 -30.58 26.25
N ILE A 183 19.42 -29.48 27.02
CA ILE A 183 20.34 -29.23 28.15
C ILE A 183 20.11 -30.27 29.24
N SER A 184 18.87 -30.63 29.56
CA SER A 184 18.57 -31.63 30.60
C SER A 184 19.02 -33.03 30.18
N VAL A 185 18.79 -33.41 28.92
CA VAL A 185 19.25 -34.68 28.33
C VAL A 185 20.77 -34.70 28.19
N GLY A 186 21.38 -33.59 27.74
CA GLY A 186 22.82 -33.40 27.63
C GLY A 186 23.52 -33.36 28.99
N ALA A 187 22.91 -32.76 30.00
CA ALA A 187 23.37 -32.76 31.39
C ALA A 187 23.26 -34.15 32.02
N TRP A 188 22.23 -34.92 31.69
CA TRP A 188 22.12 -36.32 32.09
C TRP A 188 23.20 -37.20 31.43
N ALA A 189 23.51 -36.95 30.15
CA ALA A 189 24.59 -37.60 29.44
C ALA A 189 25.99 -37.15 29.92
N ALA A 190 26.18 -35.88 30.27
CA ALA A 190 27.41 -35.31 30.82
C ALA A 190 27.62 -35.73 32.30
N TRP A 191 26.54 -35.91 33.05
CA TRP A 191 26.55 -36.52 34.39
C TRP A 191 27.02 -37.97 34.34
N ARG A 192 26.71 -38.69 33.26
CA ARG A 192 27.28 -40.02 32.96
C ARG A 192 28.65 -39.97 32.26
N GLY A 193 29.08 -38.81 31.77
CA GLY A 193 30.30 -38.58 30.99
C GLY A 193 31.29 -37.61 31.65
N LEU A 194 31.73 -37.95 32.87
CA LEU A 194 33.03 -37.58 33.47
C LEU A 194 33.37 -36.10 33.81
N THR A 195 33.33 -35.81 35.11
CA THR A 195 34.29 -35.09 35.98
C THR A 195 35.31 -34.04 35.51
N LEU A 196 35.49 -33.59 34.26
CA LEU A 196 36.48 -32.53 34.00
C LEU A 196 36.15 -31.53 32.88
N VAL A 197 35.26 -31.84 31.94
CA VAL A 197 35.00 -30.98 30.77
C VAL A 197 33.70 -30.15 30.88
N GLY A 198 32.81 -30.52 31.81
CA GLY A 198 31.46 -29.95 31.91
C GLY A 198 31.34 -28.49 32.38
N ARG A 199 32.39 -27.90 32.98
CA ARG A 199 32.35 -26.50 33.46
C ARG A 199 32.62 -25.46 32.37
N VAL A 200 33.37 -25.80 31.32
CA VAL A 200 33.74 -24.83 30.26
C VAL A 200 32.62 -24.63 29.23
N LEU A 201 31.75 -25.63 29.05
CA LEU A 201 30.64 -25.57 28.09
C LEU A 201 29.44 -24.74 28.57
N ILE A 202 29.24 -24.61 29.89
CA ILE A 202 28.08 -23.91 30.46
C ILE A 202 28.25 -22.38 30.43
N ASP A 203 29.47 -21.86 30.57
CA ASP A 203 29.74 -20.41 30.43
C ASP A 203 29.72 -19.93 28.97
N ILE A 204 29.85 -20.82 28.00
CA ILE A 204 29.78 -20.48 26.56
C ILE A 204 28.32 -20.38 26.10
N ILE A 205 27.35 -20.98 26.81
CA ILE A 205 25.91 -20.92 26.49
C ILE A 205 25.27 -19.72 27.20
N GLU A 206 25.92 -18.56 27.12
CA GLU A 206 25.30 -17.29 27.49
C GLU A 206 24.20 -16.97 26.45
N VAL A 207 23.03 -16.52 26.91
CA VAL A 207 21.79 -16.23 26.13
C VAL A 207 22.03 -15.46 24.81
N LYS A 208 23.16 -14.74 24.70
CA LYS A 208 23.66 -14.08 23.50
C LYS A 208 23.81 -15.04 22.30
N TRP A 209 24.21 -16.30 22.50
CA TRP A 209 24.35 -17.27 21.40
C TRP A 209 23.03 -17.79 20.86
N LEU A 210 21.92 -17.67 21.60
CA LEU A 210 20.60 -18.04 21.09
C LEU A 210 20.18 -17.11 19.96
N VAL A 211 20.48 -15.80 20.08
CA VAL A 211 20.29 -14.84 18.98
C VAL A 211 21.19 -15.18 17.78
N VAL A 212 22.43 -15.61 18.04
CA VAL A 212 23.38 -16.02 16.99
C VAL A 212 22.97 -17.34 16.30
N ALA A 213 22.41 -18.30 17.04
CA ALA A 213 22.00 -19.61 16.52
C ALA A 213 20.65 -19.57 15.78
N PHE A 214 19.73 -18.68 16.17
CA PHE A 214 18.44 -18.51 15.49
C PHE A 214 18.48 -17.48 14.34
N SER A 215 19.52 -16.63 14.28
CA SER A 215 19.72 -15.69 13.16
C SER A 215 19.82 -16.42 11.80
N PRO A 216 20.60 -17.52 11.64
CA PRO A 216 20.60 -18.32 10.42
C PRO A 216 19.23 -18.88 10.03
N LEU A 217 18.41 -19.27 11.03
CA LEU A 217 17.07 -19.81 10.76
C LEU A 217 16.15 -18.73 10.19
N LEU A 218 16.21 -17.50 10.71
CA LEU A 218 15.45 -16.37 10.16
C LEU A 218 15.89 -16.05 8.72
N LEU A 219 17.18 -16.17 8.40
CA LEU A 219 17.70 -16.04 7.05
C LEU A 219 17.17 -17.15 6.12
N ALA A 220 16.94 -18.36 6.62
CA ALA A 220 16.38 -19.48 5.86
C ALA A 220 14.85 -19.39 5.62
N ILE A 221 14.10 -18.64 6.44
CA ILE A 221 12.64 -18.49 6.27
C ILE A 221 12.30 -17.75 4.96
N ARG A 222 13.07 -16.72 4.59
CA ARG A 222 12.84 -15.94 3.35
C ARG A 222 12.88 -16.80 2.09
N PRO A 223 13.95 -17.58 1.81
CA PRO A 223 14.01 -18.42 0.63
C PRO A 223 12.95 -19.53 0.67
N LEU A 224 12.63 -20.07 1.85
CA LEU A 224 11.58 -21.08 1.96
C LEU A 224 10.20 -20.51 1.61
N ARG A 225 9.86 -19.32 2.11
CA ARG A 225 8.62 -18.62 1.75
C ARG A 225 8.57 -18.28 0.26
N ALA A 226 9.67 -17.80 -0.31
CA ALA A 226 9.75 -17.53 -1.75
C ALA A 226 9.53 -18.82 -2.57
N ARG A 227 10.12 -19.95 -2.14
CA ARG A 227 9.96 -21.25 -2.80
C ARG A 227 8.53 -21.78 -2.68
N LEU A 228 7.91 -21.68 -1.50
CA LEU A 228 6.51 -22.06 -1.28
C LEU A 228 5.56 -21.19 -2.12
N ARG A 229 5.81 -19.88 -2.18
CA ARG A 229 5.06 -18.95 -3.03
C ARG A 229 5.21 -19.32 -4.50
N GLY A 230 6.43 -19.52 -4.98
CA GLY A 230 6.70 -19.93 -6.35
C GLY A 230 6.05 -21.27 -6.70
N PHE A 231 6.01 -22.22 -5.75
CA PHE A 231 5.30 -23.48 -5.93
C PHE A 231 3.77 -23.28 -6.04
N ARG A 232 3.18 -22.41 -5.21
CA ARG A 232 1.75 -22.07 -5.31
C ARG A 232 1.41 -21.34 -6.63
N ALA A 233 2.27 -20.42 -7.06
CA ALA A 233 2.12 -19.70 -8.33
C ALA A 233 2.25 -20.62 -9.55
N ARG A 234 3.23 -21.54 -9.54
CA ARG A 234 3.36 -22.61 -10.55
C ARG A 234 2.17 -23.54 -10.62
N LYS A 235 1.45 -23.72 -9.50
CA LYS A 235 0.20 -24.48 -9.45
C LYS A 235 -1.03 -23.67 -9.86
N GLY A 236 -0.90 -22.38 -10.17
CA GLY A 236 -2.00 -21.46 -10.43
C GLY A 236 -2.87 -21.17 -9.20
N ALA A 237 -2.43 -21.55 -7.99
CA ALA A 237 -3.21 -21.35 -6.77
C ALA A 237 -3.22 -19.89 -6.29
N ILE A 238 -2.18 -19.13 -6.67
CA ILE A 238 -2.06 -17.69 -6.43
C ILE A 238 -1.43 -17.02 -7.65
N ALA A 239 -1.69 -15.74 -7.85
CA ALA A 239 -0.97 -14.89 -8.81
C ALA A 239 -0.60 -13.55 -8.15
N GLY A 240 0.56 -12.99 -8.49
CA GLY A 240 0.94 -11.65 -8.04
C GLY A 240 2.45 -11.41 -7.95
N PRO A 241 2.90 -10.15 -7.98
CA PRO A 241 4.32 -9.80 -7.86
C PRO A 241 4.85 -10.00 -6.43
N PRO A 242 6.12 -10.41 -6.26
CA PRO A 242 6.74 -10.57 -4.94
C PRO A 242 6.57 -9.33 -4.06
N GLY A 243 5.94 -9.49 -2.89
CA GLY A 243 5.68 -8.38 -1.96
C GLY A 243 4.53 -7.44 -2.33
N GLY A 244 3.92 -7.60 -3.52
CA GLY A 244 2.74 -6.84 -3.92
C GLY A 244 1.42 -7.58 -3.68
N PRO A 245 0.32 -7.10 -4.30
CA PRO A 245 -1.00 -7.71 -4.17
C PRO A 245 -0.98 -9.16 -4.68
N ASN A 246 -1.66 -10.05 -3.95
CA ASN A 246 -1.80 -11.46 -4.33
C ASN A 246 -3.26 -11.77 -4.59
N LEU A 247 -3.51 -12.42 -5.72
CA LEU A 247 -4.78 -13.00 -6.08
C LEU A 247 -4.84 -14.44 -5.58
N SER A 248 -5.98 -14.80 -5.00
CA SER A 248 -6.35 -16.18 -4.71
C SER A 248 -7.86 -16.36 -4.92
N ILE A 249 -8.33 -17.59 -5.06
CA ILE A 249 -9.76 -17.88 -5.10
C ILE A 249 -10.16 -18.52 -3.77
N THR A 250 -11.23 -18.03 -3.16
CA THR A 250 -11.80 -18.60 -1.94
C THR A 250 -12.45 -19.97 -2.23
N SER A 251 -12.85 -20.70 -1.19
CA SER A 251 -13.65 -21.92 -1.38
C SER A 251 -15.03 -21.66 -2.01
N THR A 252 -15.53 -20.41 -1.95
CA THR A 252 -16.80 -20.00 -2.57
C THR A 252 -16.66 -19.66 -4.05
N GLY A 253 -15.44 -19.66 -4.60
CA GLY A 253 -15.18 -19.29 -5.99
C GLY A 253 -15.01 -17.78 -6.20
N GLU A 254 -14.98 -16.99 -5.13
CA GLU A 254 -14.80 -15.54 -5.21
C GLU A 254 -13.32 -15.18 -5.29
N LEU A 255 -13.00 -14.12 -6.05
CA LEU A 255 -11.66 -13.59 -6.16
C LEU A 255 -11.31 -12.83 -4.89
N HIS A 256 -10.21 -13.27 -4.31
CA HIS A 256 -9.64 -12.74 -3.10
C HIS A 256 -8.35 -11.96 -3.41
N ILE A 257 -8.27 -10.71 -2.96
CA ILE A 257 -7.11 -9.84 -3.19
C ILE A 257 -6.47 -9.48 -1.83
N ASP A 258 -5.28 -10.03 -1.61
CA ASP A 258 -4.46 -9.78 -0.42
C ASP A 258 -3.39 -8.71 -0.72
N GLN A 259 -3.50 -7.52 -0.13
CA GLN A 259 -2.51 -6.44 -0.26
C GLN A 259 -1.70 -6.30 1.03
N GLY A 260 -0.71 -7.18 1.20
CA GLY A 260 0.17 -7.20 2.36
C GLY A 260 -0.57 -7.63 3.64
N MET A 261 -1.05 -6.67 4.41
CA MET A 261 -1.85 -6.90 5.62
C MET A 261 -3.32 -6.51 5.43
N GLU A 262 -3.63 -5.74 4.39
CA GLU A 262 -4.99 -5.32 4.07
C GLU A 262 -5.66 -6.41 3.24
N ARG A 263 -6.86 -6.80 3.69
CA ARG A 263 -7.71 -7.77 3.02
C ARG A 263 -8.83 -6.99 2.33
N LEU A 264 -8.86 -7.02 0.99
CA LEU A 264 -9.93 -6.37 0.26
C LEU A 264 -11.19 -7.24 0.26
N PRO A 265 -12.38 -6.64 0.08
CA PRO A 265 -13.62 -7.39 -0.05
C PRO A 265 -13.53 -8.42 -1.18
N ASP A 266 -14.10 -9.60 -0.97
CA ASP A 266 -14.16 -10.67 -1.97
C ASP A 266 -15.02 -10.20 -3.16
N ILE A 267 -14.59 -10.50 -4.39
CA ILE A 267 -15.20 -9.98 -5.63
C ILE A 267 -15.59 -11.15 -6.54
N GLN A 268 -16.78 -11.10 -7.13
CA GLN A 268 -17.18 -12.04 -8.19
C GLN A 268 -16.54 -11.62 -9.51
N ALA A 269 -15.31 -12.08 -9.73
CA ALA A 269 -14.58 -11.85 -10.97
C ALA A 269 -14.90 -12.93 -12.00
N THR A 270 -15.00 -12.54 -13.27
CA THR A 270 -15.18 -13.46 -14.41
C THR A 270 -14.00 -13.40 -15.36
N GLY A 271 -13.26 -12.29 -15.37
CA GLY A 271 -12.08 -12.10 -16.20
C GLY A 271 -10.96 -11.30 -15.54
N LEU A 272 -9.80 -11.36 -16.18
CA LEU A 272 -8.59 -10.63 -15.85
C LEU A 272 -8.08 -9.97 -17.13
N LEU A 273 -7.85 -8.67 -17.10
CA LEU A 273 -7.26 -7.90 -18.20
C LEU A 273 -5.86 -7.44 -17.79
N LEU A 274 -4.86 -8.15 -18.28
CA LEU A 274 -3.46 -7.74 -18.16
C LEU A 274 -3.16 -6.70 -19.24
N TYR A 275 -2.90 -5.47 -18.81
CA TYR A 275 -2.65 -4.38 -19.74
C TYR A 275 -1.19 -3.93 -19.74
N ARG A 276 -0.77 -3.39 -20.87
CA ARG A 276 0.44 -2.58 -21.02
C ARG A 276 0.10 -1.26 -21.68
N TYR A 277 0.44 -0.17 -21.03
CA TYR A 277 0.28 1.20 -21.53
C TYR A 277 1.64 1.88 -21.37
N GLU A 278 2.31 2.17 -22.48
CA GLU A 278 3.71 2.67 -22.49
C GLU A 278 4.68 1.79 -21.66
N ASP A 279 5.25 2.35 -20.59
CA ASP A 279 6.11 1.69 -19.60
C ASP A 279 5.32 1.11 -18.42
N LEU A 280 4.04 1.43 -18.31
CA LEU A 280 3.15 0.94 -17.27
C LEU A 280 2.59 -0.44 -17.62
N THR A 281 2.47 -1.24 -16.58
CA THR A 281 1.77 -2.51 -16.60
C THR A 281 0.86 -2.58 -15.39
N GLY A 282 -0.19 -3.37 -15.50
CA GLY A 282 -1.14 -3.58 -14.42
C GLY A 282 -2.19 -4.59 -14.81
N LEU A 283 -3.11 -4.80 -13.89
CA LEU A 283 -4.17 -5.78 -14.03
C LEU A 283 -5.51 -5.13 -13.68
N PHE A 284 -6.49 -5.26 -14.55
CA PHE A 284 -7.88 -5.04 -14.19
C PHE A 284 -8.54 -6.39 -13.91
N VAL A 285 -9.29 -6.45 -12.82
CA VAL A 285 -10.24 -7.52 -12.55
C VAL A 285 -11.55 -7.12 -13.21
N THR A 286 -12.17 -8.00 -13.99
CA THR A 286 -13.39 -7.70 -14.72
C THR A 286 -14.54 -8.65 -14.37
N ASP A 287 -15.76 -8.18 -14.55
CA ASP A 287 -16.96 -9.02 -14.49
C ASP A 287 -17.21 -9.76 -15.82
N GLY A 288 -18.39 -10.37 -15.95
CA GLY A 288 -18.81 -11.12 -17.13
C GLY A 288 -19.13 -10.25 -18.35
N GLU A 289 -19.27 -8.93 -18.16
CA GLU A 289 -19.48 -7.95 -19.21
C GLU A 289 -18.18 -7.22 -19.59
N ASN A 290 -17.04 -7.69 -19.06
CA ASN A 290 -15.72 -7.07 -19.16
C ASN A 290 -15.63 -5.66 -18.56
N GLN A 291 -16.54 -5.29 -17.65
CA GLN A 291 -16.43 -4.03 -16.92
C GLN A 291 -15.36 -4.13 -15.83
N PRO A 292 -14.53 -3.09 -15.64
CA PRO A 292 -13.48 -3.12 -14.63
C PRO A 292 -14.08 -3.02 -13.23
N LEU A 293 -13.85 -4.04 -12.41
CA LEU A 293 -14.26 -4.08 -11.00
C LEU A 293 -13.17 -3.56 -10.06
N HIS A 294 -11.91 -3.87 -10.37
CA HIS A 294 -10.79 -3.50 -9.53
C HIS A 294 -9.50 -3.30 -10.33
N HIS A 295 -8.78 -2.23 -10.06
CA HIS A 295 -7.50 -1.92 -10.72
C HIS A 295 -6.30 -2.20 -9.79
N LEU A 296 -5.36 -2.99 -10.30
CA LEU A 296 -4.13 -3.42 -9.61
C LEU A 296 -2.90 -3.04 -10.44
N PRO A 297 -2.40 -1.81 -10.31
CA PRO A 297 -1.23 -1.36 -11.06
C PRO A 297 0.05 -2.07 -10.60
N GLY A 298 1.02 -2.19 -11.50
CA GLY A 298 2.32 -2.80 -11.25
C GLY A 298 2.60 -4.02 -12.14
N PRO A 299 3.82 -4.58 -12.04
CA PRO A 299 4.21 -5.69 -12.89
C PRO A 299 3.48 -6.97 -12.50
N TRP A 300 2.90 -7.64 -13.50
CA TRP A 300 2.31 -8.96 -13.35
C TRP A 300 2.96 -9.95 -14.32
N SER A 301 3.22 -11.16 -13.84
CA SER A 301 3.77 -12.25 -14.64
C SER A 301 2.65 -12.83 -15.53
N PRO A 302 2.74 -12.72 -16.87
CA PRO A 302 1.71 -13.26 -17.77
C PRO A 302 1.52 -14.77 -17.58
N ASP A 303 2.62 -15.50 -17.34
CA ASP A 303 2.60 -16.94 -17.13
C ASP A 303 1.89 -17.35 -15.84
N ASP A 304 2.12 -16.61 -14.75
CA ASP A 304 1.45 -16.87 -13.47
C ASP A 304 -0.04 -16.54 -13.58
N LEU A 305 -0.39 -15.44 -14.25
CA LEU A 305 -1.78 -15.06 -14.51
C LEU A 305 -2.49 -16.07 -15.41
N HIS A 306 -1.83 -16.58 -16.45
CA HIS A 306 -2.41 -17.60 -17.32
C HIS A 306 -2.73 -18.89 -16.55
N ARG A 307 -1.76 -19.41 -15.77
CA ARG A 307 -1.98 -20.60 -14.92
C ARG A 307 -3.07 -20.37 -13.88
N PHE A 308 -3.11 -19.18 -13.29
CA PHE A 308 -4.14 -18.81 -12.31
C PHE A 308 -5.52 -18.73 -12.97
N ALA A 309 -5.65 -18.07 -14.11
CA ALA A 309 -6.90 -17.93 -14.84
C ALA A 309 -7.42 -19.29 -15.31
N GLU A 310 -6.57 -20.12 -15.92
CA GLU A 310 -6.93 -21.46 -16.39
C GLU A 310 -7.42 -22.35 -15.25
N ARG A 311 -6.67 -22.41 -14.13
CA ARG A 311 -7.06 -23.21 -12.95
C ARG A 311 -8.42 -22.82 -12.40
N ASN A 312 -8.73 -21.53 -12.40
CA ASN A 312 -9.90 -20.97 -11.76
C ASN A 312 -11.03 -20.61 -12.74
N ARG A 313 -10.90 -21.01 -14.02
CA ARG A 313 -11.87 -20.75 -15.10
C ARG A 313 -12.20 -19.26 -15.28
N LEU A 314 -11.21 -18.40 -15.11
CA LEU A 314 -11.32 -16.97 -15.40
C LEU A 314 -10.89 -16.72 -16.86
N GLY A 315 -11.54 -15.78 -17.52
CA GLY A 315 -11.03 -15.22 -18.77
C GLY A 315 -9.71 -14.49 -18.52
N LEU A 316 -8.73 -14.61 -19.42
CA LEU A 316 -7.53 -13.78 -19.39
C LEU A 316 -7.36 -13.10 -20.75
N ALA A 317 -7.37 -11.78 -20.73
CA ALA A 317 -7.10 -10.94 -21.87
C ALA A 317 -5.76 -10.21 -21.65
N VAL A 318 -4.90 -10.19 -22.67
CA VAL A 318 -3.59 -9.51 -22.61
C VAL A 318 -3.55 -8.47 -23.72
N HIS A 319 -3.62 -7.19 -23.37
CA HIS A 319 -3.74 -6.10 -24.33
C HIS A 319 -2.67 -5.04 -24.14
N ARG A 320 -2.19 -4.50 -25.26
CA ARG A 320 -1.53 -3.20 -25.27
C ARG A 320 -2.62 -2.17 -25.56
N ILE A 321 -2.87 -1.28 -24.59
CA ILE A 321 -3.99 -0.32 -24.65
C ILE A 321 -3.47 1.08 -24.94
N SER A 322 -4.32 1.89 -25.58
CA SER A 322 -4.03 3.32 -25.79
C SER A 322 -4.20 4.12 -24.50
N ARG A 323 -3.78 5.40 -24.53
CA ARG A 323 -3.96 6.33 -23.41
C ARG A 323 -5.45 6.55 -23.11
N GLU A 324 -6.24 6.74 -24.15
CA GLU A 324 -7.68 6.99 -24.07
C GLU A 324 -8.42 5.77 -23.49
N GLU A 325 -8.05 4.56 -23.95
CA GLU A 325 -8.58 3.31 -23.41
C GLU A 325 -8.21 3.14 -21.94
N TYR A 326 -6.95 3.41 -21.57
CA TYR A 326 -6.51 3.35 -20.18
C TYR A 326 -7.29 4.33 -19.29
N LEU A 327 -7.44 5.59 -19.72
CA LEU A 327 -8.23 6.59 -19.00
C LEU A 327 -9.69 6.16 -18.84
N SER A 328 -10.29 5.60 -19.90
CA SER A 328 -11.66 5.08 -19.84
C SER A 328 -11.80 3.96 -18.82
N LEU A 329 -10.85 3.01 -18.81
CA LEU A 329 -10.85 1.89 -17.86
C LEU A 329 -10.65 2.35 -16.42
N VAL A 330 -9.70 3.26 -16.17
CA VAL A 330 -9.43 3.80 -14.83
C VAL A 330 -10.65 4.55 -14.30
N ARG A 331 -11.27 5.41 -15.12
CA ARG A 331 -12.46 6.19 -14.72
C ARG A 331 -13.69 5.33 -14.50
N ALA A 332 -13.85 4.24 -15.26
CA ALA A 332 -14.94 3.29 -15.07
C ALA A 332 -14.74 2.36 -13.87
N CYS A 333 -13.51 2.28 -13.34
CA CYS A 333 -13.18 1.34 -12.28
C CYS A 333 -13.59 1.89 -10.90
N PRO A 334 -14.53 1.25 -10.18
CA PRO A 334 -15.06 1.78 -8.92
C PRO A 334 -14.08 1.65 -7.75
N ARG A 335 -13.08 0.76 -7.87
CA ARG A 335 -12.11 0.47 -6.83
C ARG A 335 -10.73 0.30 -7.40
N ALA A 336 -9.74 0.71 -6.63
CA ALA A 336 -8.36 0.49 -7.00
C ALA A 336 -7.44 0.42 -5.78
N SER A 337 -6.29 -0.23 -5.99
CA SER A 337 -5.28 -0.48 -4.97
C SER A 337 -3.95 0.18 -5.36
N PRO A 338 -3.65 1.37 -4.82
CA PRO A 338 -2.44 2.12 -5.17
C PRO A 338 -1.14 1.48 -4.66
#